data_AF-A0A7S2HEK1-F1
#
_entry.id   AF-A0A7S2HEK1-F1
#
_cell.length_a   1.000
_cell.length_b   1.000
_cell.length_c   1.000
_cell.angle_alpha   90.00
_cell.angle_beta   90.00
_cell.angle_gamma   90.00
#
_symmetry.space_group_name_H-M   'P 1'
#
loop_
_entity.id
_entity.type
_entity.pdbx_description
1 polymer ?
#
loop_
_entity_poly.entity_id
_entity_poly.type
_entity_poly.pdbx_seq_one_letter_code
_entity_poly.pdbx_strand_id
1 'polypeptide(L)'
;GPSRAVLFRGKHAVRVGHAPEPCGIQWSHFAVRRGLKIVRVAVTLLGALLLVLVVGAVMFAPAVMYLMSFTDIHQPTVTQYWLAHAEKGVVAASAAIGNRLLVQLLRRAATLSGFLQKVNEDSVFAVCAYCSCVVNSVAPLVIATVVAAADRVTVTGPLAVNWLFQVLWACMVTTELSGVLVPAWRYWSAYFWVRQSRYVSVREAEPQMTPPEFPLATRYVDLLHALTLVCAMIAIDSTSMYTIVAQGVLLLYCTYVFFFDKYALLRLNRHTYYTSPKLDSTVQYLCVFPLSVLFVCPLRRLLLESAPWANAAIFAGNAVCFIVIARICQKCCEPRREVSDILYVEVASLMPYNYFNTNPVHVLRTLHFPSIVVPPLYPFVPGKEYLQGGQFADYDDSVRLRETLMLLAKAPLKGLEDAGNPQDLT
;
A
#
# COMPACT_ATOMS: atom_id res chain seq x y z
N GLY A 1 -42.88 -23.96 -9.94
CA GLY A 1 -42.28 -24.29 -8.62
C GLY A 1 -42.02 -23.00 -7.85
N PRO A 2 -42.22 -22.97 -6.51
CA PRO A 2 -41.98 -21.77 -5.71
C PRO A 2 -40.53 -21.33 -5.87
N SER A 3 -40.33 -20.06 -6.20
CA SER A 3 -39.00 -19.53 -6.50
C SER A 3 -38.07 -19.71 -5.29
N ARG A 4 -36.90 -20.31 -5.49
CA ARG A 4 -35.86 -20.46 -4.46
C ARG A 4 -35.42 -19.12 -3.82
N ALA A 5 -35.88 -17.98 -4.36
CA ALA A 5 -35.69 -16.65 -3.81
C ALA A 5 -36.30 -16.46 -2.39
N VAL A 6 -37.26 -17.31 -1.97
CA VAL A 6 -37.88 -17.22 -0.64
C VAL A 6 -36.92 -17.64 0.49
N LEU A 7 -35.87 -18.41 0.21
CA LEU A 7 -34.97 -18.99 1.23
C LEU A 7 -34.20 -17.98 2.09
N PHE A 8 -34.02 -16.75 1.62
CA PHE A 8 -33.20 -15.73 2.31
C PHE A 8 -34.00 -14.55 2.87
N ARG A 9 -35.30 -14.45 2.56
CA ARG A 9 -36.13 -13.32 2.99
C ARG A 9 -36.33 -13.38 4.51
N GLY A 10 -35.90 -12.33 5.22
CA GLY A 10 -36.04 -12.21 6.68
C GLY A 10 -35.00 -12.95 7.53
N LYS A 11 -34.13 -13.81 6.95
CA LYS A 11 -33.10 -14.55 7.71
C LYS A 11 -31.77 -13.81 7.84
N HIS A 12 -31.47 -12.91 6.90
CA HIS A 12 -30.22 -12.15 6.90
C HIS A 12 -30.51 -10.67 6.69
N ALA A 13 -29.84 -9.82 7.46
CA ALA A 13 -29.89 -8.37 7.27
C ALA A 13 -29.24 -8.02 5.91
N VAL A 14 -30.07 -7.65 4.93
CA VAL A 14 -29.59 -7.17 3.63
C VAL A 14 -29.20 -5.70 3.80
N ARG A 15 -27.92 -5.40 3.59
CA ARG A 15 -27.43 -4.02 3.51
C ARG A 15 -27.14 -3.69 2.06
N VAL A 16 -27.83 -2.69 1.53
CA VAL A 16 -27.56 -2.13 0.21
C VAL A 16 -26.64 -0.93 0.40
N GLY A 17 -25.54 -0.90 -0.34
CA GLY A 17 -24.60 0.22 -0.35
C GLY A 17 -24.39 0.69 -1.78
N HIS A 18 -23.75 1.85 -1.93
CA HIS A 18 -23.38 2.36 -3.25
C HIS A 18 -22.48 1.36 -3.97
N ALA A 19 -22.83 1.01 -5.21
CA ALA A 19 -22.03 0.09 -6.03
C ALA A 19 -20.72 0.80 -6.44
N PRO A 20 -19.54 0.31 -6.02
CA PRO A 20 -18.28 0.82 -6.57
C PRO A 20 -18.17 0.50 -8.05
N GLU A 21 -17.38 1.30 -8.78
CA GLU A 21 -16.99 0.93 -10.13
C GLU A 21 -16.19 -0.38 -10.11
N PRO A 22 -16.34 -1.22 -11.15
CA PRO A 22 -15.80 -2.57 -11.13
C PRO A 22 -14.27 -2.63 -11.06
N CYS A 23 -13.59 -1.60 -11.56
CA CYS A 23 -12.13 -1.44 -11.47
C CYS A 23 -11.62 -1.29 -10.04
N GLY A 24 -12.44 -0.77 -9.11
CA GLY A 24 -12.09 -0.61 -7.70
C GLY A 24 -12.38 -1.84 -6.84
N ILE A 25 -13.02 -2.87 -7.39
CA ILE A 25 -13.51 -4.05 -6.67
C ILE A 25 -12.42 -5.12 -6.57
N GLN A 26 -12.19 -5.60 -5.35
CA GLN A 26 -11.29 -6.72 -5.10
C GLN A 26 -12.07 -8.05 -5.06
N TRP A 27 -12.20 -8.65 -6.24
CA TRP A 27 -13.00 -9.85 -6.48
C TRP A 27 -12.61 -11.06 -5.63
N SER A 28 -11.32 -11.25 -5.36
CA SER A 28 -10.80 -12.32 -4.51
C SER A 28 -11.29 -12.24 -3.06
N HIS A 29 -11.73 -11.07 -2.61
CA HIS A 29 -12.06 -10.81 -1.20
C HIS A 29 -13.53 -11.05 -0.84
N PHE A 30 -14.40 -11.38 -1.81
CA PHE A 30 -15.79 -11.73 -1.52
C PHE A 30 -15.96 -13.01 -0.71
N ALA A 31 -14.98 -13.92 -0.76
CA ALA A 31 -14.96 -15.14 0.05
C ALA A 31 -14.65 -14.89 1.54
N VAL A 32 -14.10 -13.71 1.89
CA VAL A 32 -13.64 -13.43 3.25
C VAL A 32 -14.79 -12.99 4.16
N ARG A 33 -15.00 -13.71 5.28
CA ARG A 33 -16.02 -13.37 6.30
C ARG A 33 -15.81 -11.94 6.84
N ARG A 34 -16.90 -11.16 6.90
CA ARG A 34 -16.87 -9.72 7.22
C ARG A 34 -16.50 -9.37 8.68
N GLY A 35 -16.61 -10.31 9.62
CA GLY A 35 -16.66 -10.01 11.06
C GLY A 35 -15.36 -9.55 11.74
N LEU A 36 -14.18 -9.72 11.13
CA LEU A 36 -12.90 -9.51 11.83
C LEU A 36 -11.90 -8.61 11.08
N LYS A 37 -12.35 -7.79 10.13
CA LYS A 37 -11.43 -6.97 9.30
C LYS A 37 -10.60 -5.99 10.14
N ILE A 38 -11.26 -5.20 10.99
CA ILE A 38 -10.60 -4.21 11.86
C ILE A 38 -9.66 -4.91 12.84
N VAL A 39 -10.09 -6.02 13.43
CA VAL A 39 -9.27 -6.79 14.37
C VAL A 39 -8.01 -7.32 13.69
N ARG A 40 -8.11 -7.87 12.47
CA ARG A 40 -6.94 -8.34 11.71
C ARG A 40 -5.95 -7.21 11.44
N VAL A 41 -6.43 -6.06 10.98
CA VAL A 41 -5.58 -4.88 10.73
C VAL A 41 -4.91 -4.41 12.02
N ALA A 42 -5.68 -4.26 13.11
CA ALA A 42 -5.17 -3.83 14.39
C ALA A 42 -4.11 -4.79 14.96
N VAL A 43 -4.35 -6.11 14.87
CA VAL A 43 -3.38 -7.14 15.29
C VAL A 43 -2.12 -7.07 14.42
N THR A 44 -2.25 -6.87 13.11
CA THR A 44 -1.08 -6.76 12.23
C THR A 44 -0.29 -5.49 12.48
N LEU A 45 -0.95 -4.37 12.79
CA LEU A 45 -0.30 -3.11 13.17
C LEU A 45 0.42 -3.26 14.51
N LEU A 46 -0.25 -3.80 15.52
CA LEU A 46 0.34 -4.03 16.85
C LEU A 46 1.53 -4.99 16.75
N GLY A 47 1.41 -6.07 15.97
CA GLY A 47 2.50 -7.00 15.70
C GLY A 47 3.68 -6.34 14.98
N ALA A 48 3.41 -5.47 13.99
CA ALA A 48 4.45 -4.71 13.31
C ALA A 48 5.16 -3.71 14.24
N LEU A 49 4.42 -2.99 15.08
CA LEU A 49 4.98 -2.05 16.06
C LEU A 49 5.80 -2.80 17.13
N LEU A 50 5.31 -3.95 17.61
CA LEU A 50 6.06 -4.79 18.53
C LEU A 50 7.35 -5.30 17.89
N LEU A 51 7.29 -5.76 16.63
CA LEU A 51 8.47 -6.19 15.88
C LEU A 51 9.48 -5.04 15.73
N VAL A 52 9.02 -3.84 15.39
CA VAL A 52 9.86 -2.63 15.32
C VAL A 52 10.52 -2.35 16.66
N LEU A 53 9.78 -2.43 17.77
CA LEU A 53 10.35 -2.17 19.10
C LEU A 53 11.36 -3.24 19.52
N VAL A 54 11.08 -4.51 19.26
CA VAL A 54 11.97 -5.62 19.62
C VAL A 54 13.24 -5.60 18.76
N VAL A 55 13.10 -5.52 17.43
CA VAL A 55 14.25 -5.42 16.52
C VAL A 55 15.00 -4.11 16.76
N GLY A 56 14.26 -3.04 17.02
CA GLY A 56 14.74 -1.74 17.50
C GLY A 56 15.67 -1.87 18.70
N ALA A 57 15.17 -2.46 19.79
CA ALA A 57 15.95 -2.64 21.00
C ALA A 57 17.18 -3.54 20.79
N VAL A 58 17.02 -4.67 20.11
CA VAL A 58 18.10 -5.66 19.93
C VAL A 58 19.20 -5.14 19.00
N MET A 59 18.84 -4.53 17.88
CA MET A 59 19.81 -4.09 16.87
C MET A 59 20.40 -2.72 17.18
N PHE A 60 19.61 -1.79 17.72
CA PHE A 60 20.02 -0.40 17.83
C PHE A 60 20.58 -0.05 19.21
N ALA A 61 20.18 -0.75 20.29
CA ALA A 61 20.77 -0.45 21.61
C ALA A 61 22.30 -0.64 21.63
N PRO A 62 22.88 -1.72 21.08
CA PRO A 62 24.34 -1.86 21.04
C PRO A 62 25.02 -0.77 20.21
N ALA A 63 24.46 -0.45 19.03
CA ALA A 63 25.01 0.58 18.15
C ALA A 63 24.96 1.98 18.78
N VAL A 64 23.88 2.28 19.50
CA VAL A 64 23.72 3.53 20.24
C VAL A 64 24.71 3.60 21.41
N MET A 65 24.87 2.53 22.19
CA MET A 65 25.87 2.46 23.27
C MET A 65 27.28 2.69 22.74
N TYR A 66 27.61 2.02 21.63
CA TYR A 66 28.90 2.22 20.97
C TYR A 66 29.05 3.68 20.52
N LEU A 67 28.03 4.27 19.90
CA LEU A 67 28.06 5.66 19.48
C LEU A 67 28.34 6.64 20.61
N MET A 68 27.68 6.46 21.75
CA MET A 68 27.86 7.29 22.93
C MET A 68 29.28 7.18 23.48
N SER A 69 29.89 5.98 23.40
CA SER A 69 31.29 5.81 23.82
C SER A 69 32.29 6.61 22.98
N PHE A 70 31.99 6.88 21.69
CA PHE A 70 32.86 7.71 20.84
C PHE A 70 32.68 9.19 21.09
N THR A 71 31.49 9.64 21.51
CA THR A 71 31.26 11.07 21.76
C THR A 71 32.06 11.59 22.95
N ASP A 72 32.48 10.72 23.87
CA ASP A 72 33.31 11.10 25.02
C ASP A 72 34.80 11.24 24.66
N ILE A 73 35.24 10.68 23.51
CA ILE A 73 36.63 10.75 23.08
C ILE A 73 36.92 12.15 22.52
N HIS A 74 37.68 12.96 23.24
CA HIS A 74 38.00 14.35 22.85
C HIS A 74 38.83 14.46 21.56
N GLN A 75 39.59 13.42 21.19
CA GLN A 75 40.41 13.37 19.99
C GLN A 75 40.31 11.99 19.35
N PRO A 76 39.22 11.69 18.62
CA PRO A 76 39.10 10.41 17.94
C PRO A 76 40.17 10.31 16.86
N THR A 77 40.80 9.15 16.74
CA THR A 77 41.71 8.90 15.61
C THR A 77 40.90 8.90 14.31
N VAL A 78 41.57 9.14 13.17
CA VAL A 78 40.92 9.12 11.84
C VAL A 78 40.18 7.79 11.60
N THR A 79 40.75 6.67 12.05
CA THR A 79 40.13 5.35 11.93
C THR A 79 38.87 5.23 12.79
N GLN A 80 38.89 5.74 14.02
CA GLN A 80 37.73 5.77 14.91
C GLN A 80 36.61 6.65 14.34
N TYR A 81 36.95 7.80 13.76
CA TYR A 81 35.99 8.67 13.10
C TYR A 81 35.28 7.96 11.94
N TRP A 82 36.04 7.36 11.01
CA TRP A 82 35.47 6.64 9.87
C TRP A 82 34.64 5.43 10.30
N LEU A 83 35.10 4.68 11.30
CA LEU A 83 34.37 3.53 11.83
C LEU A 83 33.03 3.96 12.44
N ALA A 84 33.01 5.02 13.25
CA ALA A 84 31.78 5.56 13.83
C ALA A 84 30.80 6.05 12.75
N HIS A 85 31.30 6.66 11.67
CA HIS A 85 30.45 7.05 10.54
C HIS A 85 29.93 5.87 9.73
N ALA A 86 30.75 4.86 9.48
CA ALA A 86 30.36 3.64 8.79
C ALA A 86 29.26 2.92 9.57
N GLU A 87 29.40 2.80 10.89
CA GLU A 87 28.39 2.18 11.75
C GLU A 87 27.08 2.96 11.75
N LYS A 88 27.12 4.30 11.91
CA LYS A 88 25.91 5.15 11.74
C LYS A 88 25.23 4.89 10.40
N GLY A 89 26.01 4.80 9.33
CA GLY A 89 25.51 4.52 7.98
C GLY A 89 24.85 3.14 7.88
N VAL A 90 25.47 2.10 8.43
CA VAL A 90 24.91 0.74 8.47
C VAL A 90 23.60 0.70 9.26
N VAL A 91 23.55 1.38 10.39
CA VAL A 91 22.38 1.42 11.27
C VAL A 91 21.24 2.24 10.64
N ALA A 92 21.54 3.35 9.97
CA ALA A 92 20.55 4.10 9.20
C ALA A 92 20.05 3.31 7.98
N ALA A 93 20.94 2.62 7.27
CA ALA A 93 20.58 1.74 6.15
C ALA A 93 19.72 0.56 6.60
N SER A 94 20.02 -0.05 7.75
CA SER A 94 19.22 -1.14 8.32
C SER A 94 17.82 -0.66 8.73
N ALA A 95 17.71 0.54 9.32
CA ALA A 95 16.42 1.17 9.60
C ALA A 95 15.61 1.42 8.31
N ALA A 96 16.26 1.91 7.25
CA ALA A 96 15.65 2.16 5.95
C ALA A 96 15.18 0.86 5.25
N ILE A 97 16.00 -0.20 5.27
CA ILE A 97 15.63 -1.53 4.77
C ILE A 97 14.49 -2.11 5.61
N GLY A 98 14.55 -1.98 6.93
CA GLY A 98 13.49 -2.36 7.86
C GLY A 98 12.16 -1.70 7.51
N ASN A 99 12.16 -0.39 7.25
CA ASN A 99 10.97 0.33 6.78
C ASN A 99 10.39 -0.28 5.50
N ARG A 100 11.23 -0.61 4.51
CA ARG A 100 10.76 -1.24 3.24
C ARG A 100 10.13 -2.62 3.48
N LEU A 101 10.74 -3.44 4.34
CA LEU A 101 10.21 -4.75 4.69
C LEU A 101 8.88 -4.62 5.45
N LEU A 102 8.79 -3.71 6.42
CA LEU A 102 7.56 -3.43 7.17
C LEU A 102 6.44 -2.96 6.24
N VAL A 103 6.73 -2.05 5.31
CA VAL A 103 5.77 -1.60 4.30
C VAL A 103 5.27 -2.77 3.46
N GLN A 104 6.15 -3.67 3.01
CA GLN A 104 5.73 -4.87 2.26
C GLN A 104 4.86 -5.82 3.10
N LEU A 105 5.23 -6.05 4.37
CA LEU A 105 4.47 -6.90 5.29
C LEU A 105 3.09 -6.32 5.59
N LEU A 106 3.02 -5.01 5.87
CA LEU A 106 1.76 -4.30 6.09
C LEU A 106 0.88 -4.27 4.84
N ARG A 107 1.49 -4.18 3.65
CA ARG A 107 0.75 -4.29 2.40
C ARG A 107 0.11 -5.66 2.26
N ARG A 108 0.87 -6.72 2.54
CA ARG A 108 0.37 -8.10 2.52
C ARG A 108 -0.69 -8.34 3.60
N ALA A 109 -0.55 -7.75 4.77
CA ALA A 109 -1.57 -7.80 5.81
C ALA A 109 -2.86 -7.09 5.38
N ALA A 110 -2.75 -5.93 4.75
CA ALA A 110 -3.88 -5.18 4.23
C ALA A 110 -4.65 -5.97 3.15
N THR A 111 -3.96 -6.63 2.21
CA THR A 111 -4.61 -7.48 1.21
C THR A 111 -5.32 -8.68 1.86
N LEU A 112 -4.66 -9.36 2.81
CA LEU A 112 -5.23 -10.52 3.53
C LEU A 112 -6.44 -10.16 4.43
N SER A 113 -6.62 -8.88 4.77
CA SER A 113 -7.76 -8.44 5.58
C SER A 113 -9.10 -8.53 4.83
N GLY A 114 -9.07 -8.64 3.49
CA GLY A 114 -10.24 -8.85 2.66
C GLY A 114 -11.10 -7.59 2.49
N PHE A 115 -10.49 -6.42 2.29
CA PHE A 115 -11.23 -5.23 1.87
C PHE A 115 -11.91 -5.47 0.51
N LEU A 116 -13.12 -4.97 0.31
CA LEU A 116 -13.83 -5.16 -0.96
C LEU A 116 -13.46 -4.11 -2.01
N GLN A 117 -12.96 -2.95 -1.55
CA GLN A 117 -12.57 -1.84 -2.39
C GLN A 117 -11.10 -1.53 -2.14
N LYS A 118 -10.35 -1.38 -3.23
CA LYS A 118 -8.92 -1.07 -3.17
C LYS A 118 -8.62 0.24 -2.43
N VAL A 119 -9.43 1.28 -2.61
CA VAL A 119 -9.27 2.57 -1.93
C VAL A 119 -9.27 2.42 -0.40
N ASN A 120 -10.13 1.55 0.14
CA ASN A 120 -10.21 1.31 1.58
C ASN A 120 -9.01 0.52 2.10
N GLU A 121 -8.54 -0.48 1.34
CA GLU A 121 -7.30 -1.20 1.64
C GLU A 121 -6.11 -0.23 1.69
N ASP A 122 -5.97 0.59 0.66
CA ASP A 122 -4.86 1.52 0.48
C ASP A 122 -4.85 2.62 1.54
N SER A 123 -6.01 3.12 1.93
CA SER A 123 -6.14 4.13 3.00
C SER A 123 -5.69 3.56 4.36
N VAL A 124 -6.15 2.35 4.70
CA VAL A 124 -5.77 1.70 5.96
C VAL A 124 -4.28 1.35 5.96
N PHE A 125 -3.80 0.80 4.84
CA PHE A 125 -2.38 0.54 4.63
C PHE A 125 -1.53 1.80 4.82
N ALA A 126 -1.93 2.93 4.23
CA ALA A 126 -1.17 4.19 4.33
C ALA A 126 -1.03 4.65 5.79
N VAL A 127 -2.12 4.60 6.58
CA VAL A 127 -2.08 4.97 8.01
C VAL A 127 -1.13 4.03 8.78
N CYS A 128 -1.29 2.73 8.64
CA CYS A 128 -0.48 1.74 9.35
C CYS A 128 1.00 1.82 8.98
N ALA A 129 1.29 1.92 7.68
CA ALA A 129 2.65 2.01 7.16
C ALA A 129 3.33 3.31 7.59
N TYR A 130 2.64 4.45 7.50
CA TYR A 130 3.17 5.73 7.95
C TYR A 130 3.53 5.71 9.44
N CYS A 131 2.60 5.30 10.30
CA CYS A 131 2.87 5.22 11.74
C CYS A 131 4.05 4.28 12.05
N SER A 132 4.12 3.14 11.38
CA SER A 132 5.21 2.17 11.60
C SER A 132 6.57 2.70 11.13
N CYS A 133 6.62 3.37 9.98
CA CYS A 133 7.87 3.98 9.48
C CYS A 133 8.36 5.10 10.40
N VAL A 134 7.47 6.00 10.83
CA VAL A 134 7.82 7.09 11.76
C VAL A 134 8.35 6.53 13.08
N VAL A 135 7.65 5.54 13.66
CA VAL A 135 8.10 4.89 14.91
C VAL A 135 9.45 4.21 14.72
N ASN A 136 9.64 3.45 13.64
CA ASN A 136 10.90 2.76 13.38
C ASN A 136 12.08 3.73 13.15
N SER A 137 11.84 4.86 12.49
CA SER A 137 12.88 5.87 12.25
C SER A 137 13.25 6.69 13.49
N VAL A 138 12.31 6.86 14.43
CA VAL A 138 12.52 7.60 15.69
C VAL A 138 12.91 6.68 16.87
N ALA A 139 12.59 5.38 16.81
CA ALA A 139 12.87 4.42 17.89
C ALA A 139 14.33 4.41 18.35
N PRO A 140 15.36 4.47 17.47
CA PRO A 140 16.75 4.54 17.92
C PRO A 140 17.06 5.78 18.77
N LEU A 141 16.43 6.93 18.49
CA LEU A 141 16.56 8.12 19.31
C LEU A 141 15.89 7.95 20.68
N VAL A 142 14.72 7.31 20.73
CA VAL A 142 14.02 7.03 21.99
C VAL A 142 14.82 6.06 22.85
N ILE A 143 15.39 5.02 22.24
CA ILE A 143 16.28 4.08 22.95
C ILE A 143 17.51 4.85 23.45
N ALA A 144 18.12 5.69 22.61
CA ALA A 144 19.26 6.51 23.01
C ALA A 144 18.95 7.47 24.16
N THR A 145 17.76 8.08 24.20
CA THR A 145 17.39 8.98 25.30
C THR A 145 17.16 8.20 26.59
N VAL A 146 16.54 7.02 26.53
CA VAL A 146 16.34 6.15 27.71
C VAL A 146 17.67 5.66 28.27
N VAL A 147 18.57 5.21 27.39
CA VAL A 147 19.90 4.73 27.76
C VAL A 147 20.76 5.86 28.34
N ALA A 148 20.81 7.01 27.65
CA ALA A 148 21.56 8.16 28.13
C ALA A 148 21.03 8.65 29.50
N ALA A 149 19.70 8.64 29.71
CA ALA A 149 19.11 8.98 30.99
C ALA A 149 19.55 8.03 32.13
N ALA A 150 19.72 6.74 31.85
CA ALA A 150 20.23 5.77 32.81
C ALA A 150 21.69 6.08 33.21
N ASP A 151 22.51 6.50 32.24
CA ASP A 151 23.93 6.83 32.43
C ASP A 151 24.18 8.30 32.82
N ARG A 152 23.12 9.08 33.06
CA ARG A 152 23.18 10.55 33.33
C ARG A 152 23.83 11.36 32.21
N VAL A 153 23.81 10.84 30.98
CA VAL A 153 24.23 11.52 29.76
C VAL A 153 22.99 12.12 29.07
N THR A 154 23.15 13.24 28.35
CA THR A 154 22.07 13.85 27.59
C THR A 154 22.29 13.68 26.09
N VAL A 155 21.28 13.17 25.37
CA VAL A 155 21.30 13.16 23.90
C VAL A 155 21.26 14.59 23.39
N THR A 156 22.30 15.01 22.69
CA THR A 156 22.40 16.38 22.16
C THR A 156 21.52 16.55 20.92
N GLY A 157 20.94 17.73 20.75
CA GLY A 157 20.16 18.09 19.56
C GLY A 157 20.90 17.83 18.23
N PRO A 158 22.18 18.23 18.10
CA PRO A 158 22.97 17.96 16.89
C PRO A 158 23.12 16.46 16.57
N LEU A 159 23.23 15.60 17.58
CA LEU A 159 23.30 14.15 17.38
C LEU A 159 21.98 13.61 16.81
N ALA A 160 20.85 14.05 17.37
CA ALA A 160 19.53 13.67 16.90
C ALA A 160 19.26 14.14 15.46
N VAL A 161 19.63 15.38 15.13
CA VAL A 161 19.49 15.90 13.76
C VAL A 161 20.37 15.14 12.78
N ASN A 162 21.63 14.84 13.14
CA ASN A 162 22.52 14.04 12.30
C ASN A 162 21.92 12.65 12.05
N TRP A 163 21.41 11.97 13.09
CA TRP A 163 20.74 10.68 12.93
C TRP A 163 19.53 10.75 11.97
N LEU A 164 18.63 11.71 12.17
CA LEU A 164 17.46 11.88 11.30
C LEU A 164 17.86 12.16 9.85
N PHE A 165 18.93 12.95 9.63
CA PHE A 165 19.48 13.16 8.31
C PHE A 165 19.95 11.85 7.68
N GLN A 166 20.71 11.02 8.43
CA GLN A 166 21.20 9.73 7.94
C GLN A 166 20.05 8.81 7.52
N VAL A 167 19.02 8.72 8.37
CA VAL A 167 17.82 7.93 8.09
C VAL A 167 17.06 8.47 6.87
N LEU A 168 16.94 9.79 6.72
CA LEU A 168 16.24 10.43 5.60
C LEU A 168 16.83 10.03 4.26
N TRP A 169 18.14 10.24 4.05
CA TRP A 169 18.77 9.94 2.76
C TRP A 169 18.83 8.43 2.51
N ALA A 170 19.09 7.61 3.54
CA ALA A 170 19.07 6.16 3.42
C ALA A 170 17.67 5.65 3.03
N CYS A 171 16.61 6.21 3.60
CA CYS A 171 15.23 5.92 3.20
C CYS A 171 14.99 6.30 1.73
N MET A 172 15.39 7.48 1.27
CA MET A 172 15.23 7.87 -0.13
C MET A 172 15.96 6.92 -1.09
N VAL A 173 17.23 6.62 -0.83
CA VAL A 173 18.03 5.71 -1.67
C VAL A 173 17.43 4.31 -1.72
N THR A 174 17.09 3.74 -0.56
CA THR A 174 16.47 2.40 -0.49
C THR A 174 15.10 2.37 -1.16
N THR A 175 14.33 3.46 -1.10
CA THR A 175 13.05 3.59 -1.82
C THR A 175 13.25 3.43 -3.32
N GLU A 176 14.09 4.26 -3.92
CA GLU A 176 14.29 4.25 -5.37
C GLU A 176 14.97 2.97 -5.84
N LEU A 177 15.95 2.47 -5.08
CA LEU A 177 16.58 1.19 -5.37
C LEU A 177 15.55 0.06 -5.37
N SER A 178 14.65 0.02 -4.37
CA SER A 178 13.58 -0.98 -4.32
C SER A 178 12.56 -0.80 -5.45
N GLY A 179 12.26 0.46 -5.82
CA GLY A 179 11.34 0.81 -6.90
C GLY A 179 11.84 0.37 -8.28
N VAL A 180 13.16 0.26 -8.48
CA VAL A 180 13.77 -0.25 -9.72
C VAL A 180 14.00 -1.75 -9.65
N LEU A 181 14.65 -2.24 -8.59
CA LEU A 181 15.07 -3.64 -8.50
C LEU A 181 13.91 -4.61 -8.36
N VAL A 182 12.88 -4.28 -7.57
CA VAL A 182 11.77 -5.22 -7.31
C VAL A 182 10.92 -5.46 -8.57
N PRO A 183 10.50 -4.43 -9.34
CA PRO A 183 9.78 -4.66 -10.59
C PRO A 183 10.63 -5.37 -11.64
N ALA A 184 11.92 -5.01 -11.77
CA ALA A 184 12.83 -5.69 -12.69
C ALA A 184 12.97 -7.18 -12.35
N TRP A 185 13.16 -7.50 -11.06
CA TRP A 185 13.23 -8.87 -10.58
C TRP A 185 11.93 -9.65 -10.85
N ARG A 186 10.77 -9.04 -10.57
CA ARG A 186 9.45 -9.65 -10.85
C ARG A 186 9.26 -9.94 -12.34
N TYR A 187 9.63 -9.01 -13.20
CA TYR A 187 9.55 -9.20 -14.65
C TYR A 187 10.44 -10.36 -15.11
N TRP A 188 11.72 -10.36 -14.72
CA TRP A 188 12.64 -11.42 -15.13
C TRP A 188 12.25 -12.79 -14.60
N SER A 189 11.82 -12.87 -13.34
CA SER A 189 11.33 -14.14 -12.77
C SER A 189 10.08 -14.66 -13.47
N ALA A 190 9.10 -13.79 -13.76
CA ALA A 190 7.92 -14.16 -14.54
C ALA A 190 8.29 -14.59 -15.97
N TYR A 191 9.17 -13.84 -16.63
CA TYR A 191 9.64 -14.13 -17.98
C TYR A 191 10.30 -15.53 -18.07
N PHE A 192 11.23 -15.83 -17.17
CA PHE A 192 11.88 -17.14 -17.15
C PHE A 192 10.92 -18.27 -16.77
N TRP A 193 9.99 -18.01 -15.84
CA TRP A 193 8.97 -19.00 -15.48
C TRP A 193 8.06 -19.34 -16.66
N VAL A 194 7.54 -18.34 -17.38
CA VAL A 194 6.71 -18.55 -18.58
C VAL A 194 7.51 -19.29 -19.66
N ARG A 195 8.78 -18.91 -19.88
CA ARG A 195 9.63 -19.55 -20.89
C ARG A 195 9.95 -21.00 -20.57
N GLN A 196 10.16 -21.34 -19.29
CA GLN A 196 10.52 -22.69 -18.86
C GLN A 196 9.30 -23.61 -18.74
N SER A 197 8.11 -23.05 -18.53
CA SER A 197 6.91 -23.83 -18.27
C SER A 197 6.25 -24.29 -19.58
N ARG A 198 6.13 -25.62 -19.77
CA ARG A 198 5.45 -26.20 -20.95
C ARG A 198 3.92 -26.12 -20.90
N TYR A 199 3.34 -25.90 -19.72
CA TYR A 199 1.91 -26.05 -19.46
C TYR A 199 1.21 -24.74 -19.06
N VAL A 200 1.92 -23.61 -19.08
CA VAL A 200 1.33 -22.34 -18.68
C VAL A 200 0.50 -21.80 -19.83
N SER A 201 -0.79 -21.65 -19.59
CA SER A 201 -1.69 -21.04 -20.56
C SER A 201 -1.36 -19.55 -20.74
N VAL A 202 -1.66 -19.00 -21.92
CA VAL A 202 -1.49 -17.55 -22.18
C VAL A 202 -2.22 -16.72 -21.12
N ARG A 203 -3.39 -17.18 -20.68
CA ARG A 203 -4.23 -16.52 -19.67
C ARG A 203 -3.58 -16.48 -18.28
N GLU A 204 -2.78 -17.48 -17.93
CA GLU A 204 -2.02 -17.54 -16.66
C GLU A 204 -0.70 -16.77 -16.75
N ALA A 205 -0.04 -16.79 -17.92
CA ALA A 205 1.19 -16.04 -18.18
C ALA A 205 0.98 -14.52 -18.20
N GLU A 206 -0.09 -14.07 -18.86
CA GLU A 206 -0.41 -12.65 -19.04
C GLU A 206 -0.42 -11.84 -17.73
N PRO A 207 -1.14 -12.22 -16.65
CA PRO A 207 -1.14 -11.45 -15.41
C PRO A 207 0.23 -11.41 -14.71
N GLN A 208 1.10 -12.41 -14.94
CA GLN A 208 2.46 -12.41 -14.37
C GLN A 208 3.41 -11.51 -15.15
N MET A 209 3.20 -11.39 -16.46
CA MET A 209 3.94 -10.50 -17.35
C MET A 209 3.41 -9.06 -17.34
N THR A 210 2.19 -8.85 -16.82
CA THR A 210 1.58 -7.52 -16.71
C THR A 210 2.38 -6.67 -15.71
N PRO A 211 2.73 -5.42 -16.04
CA PRO A 211 3.43 -4.55 -15.11
C PRO A 211 2.60 -4.32 -13.84
N PRO A 212 3.27 -4.10 -12.69
CA PRO A 212 2.58 -3.85 -11.45
C PRO A 212 1.78 -2.53 -11.53
N GLU A 213 0.80 -2.43 -10.63
CA GLU A 213 0.05 -1.19 -10.42
C GLU A 213 0.95 -0.09 -9.88
N PHE A 214 0.70 1.15 -10.31
CA PHE A 214 1.38 2.29 -9.74
C PHE A 214 1.12 2.38 -8.21
N PRO A 215 2.15 2.27 -7.35
CA PRO A 215 1.99 2.12 -5.91
C PRO A 215 1.75 3.49 -5.22
N LEU A 216 0.66 4.17 -5.58
CA LEU A 216 0.36 5.54 -5.12
C LEU A 216 0.36 5.68 -3.60
N ALA A 217 -0.28 4.75 -2.88
CA ALA A 217 -0.34 4.78 -1.42
C ALA A 217 1.05 4.67 -0.77
N THR A 218 1.94 3.84 -1.33
CA THR A 218 3.32 3.73 -0.86
C THR A 218 4.10 5.02 -1.09
N ARG A 219 3.95 5.64 -2.28
CA ARG A 219 4.58 6.93 -2.58
C ARG A 219 4.13 8.03 -1.62
N TYR A 220 2.84 8.08 -1.27
CA TYR A 220 2.34 9.01 -0.25
C TYR A 220 2.99 8.79 1.11
N VAL A 221 3.07 7.53 1.57
CA VAL A 221 3.72 7.20 2.84
C VAL A 221 5.19 7.62 2.84
N ASP A 222 5.91 7.38 1.74
CA ASP A 222 7.34 7.70 1.62
C ASP A 222 7.60 9.21 1.68
N LEU A 223 6.85 9.99 0.90
CA LEU A 223 6.97 11.46 0.90
C LEU A 223 6.56 12.06 2.24
N LEU A 224 5.48 11.56 2.84
CA LEU A 224 5.01 12.05 4.13
C LEU A 224 5.98 11.71 5.25
N HIS A 225 6.57 10.52 5.22
CA HIS A 225 7.61 10.11 6.15
C HIS A 225 8.84 11.00 6.02
N ALA A 226 9.33 11.25 4.80
CA ALA A 226 10.46 12.16 4.55
C ALA A 226 10.17 13.59 5.04
N LEU A 227 8.97 14.11 4.78
CA LEU A 227 8.51 15.40 5.29
C LEU A 227 8.51 15.43 6.83
N THR A 228 8.06 14.35 7.46
CA THR A 228 8.04 14.23 8.93
C THR A 228 9.43 14.27 9.54
N LEU A 229 10.41 13.58 8.93
CA LEU A 229 11.79 13.63 9.39
C LEU A 229 12.37 15.04 9.27
N VAL A 230 12.15 15.74 8.15
CA VAL A 230 12.63 17.11 7.96
C VAL A 230 11.95 18.09 8.93
N CYS A 231 10.63 17.98 9.14
CA CYS A 231 9.91 18.79 10.13
C CYS A 231 10.44 18.53 11.55
N ALA A 232 10.74 17.28 11.91
CA ALA A 232 11.36 16.94 13.18
C ALA A 232 12.77 17.54 13.32
N MET A 233 13.60 17.51 12.26
CA MET A 233 14.91 18.15 12.26
C MET A 233 14.82 19.66 12.49
N ILE A 234 13.88 20.34 11.81
CA ILE A 234 13.60 21.77 12.01
C ILE A 234 13.12 22.05 13.43
N ALA A 235 12.30 21.17 14.00
CA ALA A 235 11.79 21.29 15.36
C ALA A 235 12.88 21.08 16.44
N ILE A 236 13.92 20.31 16.14
CA ILE A 236 15.04 20.08 17.05
C ILE A 236 16.07 21.21 16.94
N ASP A 237 16.60 21.44 15.74
CA ASP A 237 17.60 22.48 15.46
C ASP A 237 17.50 22.99 14.02
N SER A 238 16.86 24.15 13.87
CA SER A 238 16.70 24.84 12.59
C SER A 238 18.00 25.43 12.03
N THR A 239 19.03 25.60 12.86
CA THR A 239 20.30 26.25 12.49
C THR A 239 21.39 25.28 12.07
N SER A 240 21.19 23.98 12.36
CA SER A 240 22.12 22.93 11.95
C SER A 240 22.28 22.87 10.43
N MET A 241 23.53 22.77 9.96
CA MET A 241 23.84 22.55 8.54
C MET A 241 23.14 21.30 8.00
N TYR A 242 23.01 20.24 8.80
CA TYR A 242 22.29 19.03 8.40
C TYR A 242 20.81 19.31 8.10
N THR A 243 20.15 20.18 8.87
CA THR A 243 18.75 20.56 8.65
C THR A 243 18.59 21.35 7.35
N ILE A 244 19.51 22.28 7.06
CA ILE A 244 19.50 23.06 5.82
C ILE A 244 19.73 22.14 4.61
N VAL A 245 20.73 21.26 4.69
CA VAL A 245 21.01 20.28 3.64
C VAL A 245 19.84 19.33 3.44
N ALA A 246 19.20 18.86 4.52
CA ALA A 246 18.03 17.99 4.44
C ALA A 246 16.86 18.62 3.66
N GLN A 247 16.60 19.91 3.88
CA GLN A 247 15.57 20.65 3.12
C GLN A 247 15.90 20.71 1.64
N GLY A 248 17.16 21.04 1.30
CA GLY A 248 17.63 21.05 -0.09
C GLY A 248 17.54 19.67 -0.77
N VAL A 249 17.96 18.62 -0.05
CA VAL A 249 17.86 17.22 -0.51
C VAL A 249 16.40 16.81 -0.70
N LEU A 250 15.50 17.15 0.22
CA LEU A 250 14.08 16.85 0.08
C LEU A 250 13.46 17.57 -1.12
N LEU A 251 13.81 18.84 -1.36
CA LEU A 251 13.33 19.59 -2.53
C LEU A 251 13.82 18.99 -3.84
N LEU A 252 15.11 18.62 -3.91
CA LEU A 252 15.68 17.92 -5.06
C LEU A 252 14.98 16.57 -5.27
N TYR A 253 14.76 15.82 -4.20
CA TYR A 253 14.09 14.52 -4.24
C TYR A 253 12.64 14.63 -4.70
N CYS A 254 11.86 15.60 -4.19
CA CYS A 254 10.49 15.85 -4.64
C CYS A 254 10.43 16.20 -6.14
N THR A 255 11.40 16.98 -6.63
CA THR A 255 11.52 17.30 -8.06
C THR A 255 11.83 16.05 -8.88
N TYR A 256 12.81 15.25 -8.44
CA TYR A 256 13.13 13.97 -9.06
C TYR A 256 11.92 13.03 -9.11
N VAL A 257 11.25 12.81 -7.97
CA VAL A 257 10.08 11.93 -7.86
C VAL A 257 8.95 12.42 -8.76
N PHE A 258 8.72 13.74 -8.87
CA PHE A 258 7.70 14.27 -9.78
C PHE A 258 7.92 13.83 -11.23
N PHE A 259 9.15 13.99 -11.75
CA PHE A 259 9.45 13.59 -13.13
C PHE A 259 9.48 12.06 -13.29
N PHE A 260 10.10 11.36 -12.34
CA PHE A 260 10.22 9.91 -12.39
C PHE A 260 8.86 9.22 -12.25
N ASP A 261 8.00 9.62 -11.32
CA ASP A 261 6.67 9.03 -11.14
C ASP A 261 5.76 9.38 -12.32
N LYS A 262 5.87 10.57 -12.92
CA LYS A 262 5.16 10.89 -14.17
C LYS A 262 5.60 9.94 -15.30
N TYR A 263 6.89 9.69 -15.44
CA TYR A 263 7.41 8.73 -16.41
C TYR A 263 6.93 7.31 -16.11
N ALA A 264 7.06 6.86 -14.86
CA ALA A 264 6.68 5.52 -14.42
C ALA A 264 5.18 5.27 -14.59
N LEU A 265 4.34 6.24 -14.27
CA LEU A 265 2.89 6.16 -14.47
C LEU A 265 2.50 6.03 -15.94
N LEU A 266 3.21 6.73 -16.84
CA LEU A 266 2.89 6.73 -18.28
C LEU A 266 3.51 5.56 -19.05
N ARG A 267 4.63 5.00 -18.58
CA ARG A 267 5.44 4.05 -19.38
C ARG A 267 5.74 2.72 -18.71
N LEU A 268 5.80 2.66 -17.37
CA LEU A 268 6.27 1.47 -16.66
C LEU A 268 5.15 0.70 -15.97
N ASN A 269 4.21 1.42 -15.36
CA ASN A 269 3.18 0.85 -14.50
C ASN A 269 1.83 0.82 -15.21
N ARG A 270 0.98 -0.13 -14.81
CA ARG A 270 -0.42 -0.11 -15.26
C ARG A 270 -1.23 0.92 -14.48
N HIS A 271 -2.30 1.39 -15.11
CA HIS A 271 -3.25 2.31 -14.48
C HIS A 271 -3.83 1.72 -13.20
N THR A 272 -3.89 2.56 -12.16
CA THR A 272 -4.59 2.27 -10.92
C THR A 272 -5.82 3.15 -10.84
N TYR A 273 -6.98 2.51 -10.66
CA TYR A 273 -8.26 3.22 -10.58
C TYR A 273 -8.63 3.50 -9.12
N TYR A 274 -8.78 4.78 -8.78
CA TYR A 274 -9.37 5.22 -7.53
C TYR A 274 -10.69 5.91 -7.84
N THR A 275 -11.79 5.32 -7.39
CA THR A 275 -13.16 5.80 -7.66
C THR A 275 -13.64 6.80 -6.60
N SER A 276 -12.80 7.11 -5.63
CA SER A 276 -13.14 7.91 -4.45
C SER A 276 -11.91 8.69 -3.98
N PRO A 277 -12.07 9.96 -3.55
CA PRO A 277 -10.98 10.80 -3.01
C PRO A 277 -10.55 10.41 -1.59
N LYS A 278 -10.99 9.24 -1.09
CA LYS A 278 -10.77 8.82 0.28
C LYS A 278 -9.29 8.58 0.62
N LEU A 279 -8.51 8.07 -0.33
CA LEU A 279 -7.06 7.92 -0.13
C LEU A 279 -6.41 9.29 0.09
N ASP A 280 -6.68 10.25 -0.80
CA ASP A 280 -6.17 11.62 -0.70
C ASP A 280 -6.61 12.29 0.60
N SER A 281 -7.89 12.11 0.97
CA SER A 281 -8.42 12.60 2.24
C SER A 281 -7.67 12.01 3.44
N THR A 282 -7.34 10.72 3.38
CA THR A 282 -6.56 10.04 4.41
C THR A 282 -5.14 10.63 4.50
N VAL A 283 -4.49 10.86 3.36
CA VAL A 283 -3.14 11.45 3.31
C VAL A 283 -3.15 12.89 3.83
N GLN A 284 -4.18 13.68 3.53
CA GLN A 284 -4.34 15.02 4.11
C GLN A 284 -4.43 14.98 5.64
N TYR A 285 -5.17 14.01 6.22
CA TYR A 285 -5.18 13.83 7.67
C TYR A 285 -3.82 13.40 8.21
N LEU A 286 -3.09 12.55 7.51
CA LEU A 286 -1.75 12.15 7.93
C LEU A 286 -0.75 13.32 7.84
N CYS A 287 -0.94 14.26 6.91
CA CYS A 287 -0.17 15.51 6.79
C CYS A 287 -0.29 16.44 8.01
N VAL A 288 -1.33 16.28 8.83
CA VAL A 288 -1.45 16.99 10.11
C VAL A 288 -0.24 16.74 11.01
N PHE A 289 0.28 15.51 11.04
CA PHE A 289 1.37 15.15 11.94
C PHE A 289 2.67 15.92 11.68
N PRO A 290 3.28 15.89 10.48
CA PRO A 290 4.51 16.64 10.22
C PRO A 290 4.33 18.15 10.39
N LEU A 291 3.17 18.70 10.00
CA LEU A 291 2.86 20.11 10.21
C LEU A 291 2.80 20.44 11.70
N SER A 292 2.12 19.62 12.51
CA SER A 292 2.03 19.83 13.95
C SER A 292 3.41 19.80 14.62
N VAL A 293 4.32 18.92 14.17
CA VAL A 293 5.72 18.87 14.63
C VAL A 293 6.46 20.16 14.25
N LEU A 294 6.32 20.63 13.01
CA LEU A 294 7.00 21.83 12.51
C LEU A 294 6.69 23.07 13.36
N PHE A 295 5.43 23.25 13.77
CA PHE A 295 4.98 24.42 14.51
C PHE A 295 5.34 24.39 16.01
N VAL A 296 5.92 23.32 16.55
CA VAL A 296 6.41 23.29 17.94
C VAL A 296 7.56 24.30 18.14
N CYS A 297 8.47 24.39 17.17
CA CYS A 297 9.67 25.21 17.25
C CYS A 297 9.44 26.73 17.38
N PRO A 298 8.68 27.38 16.48
CA PRO A 298 8.45 28.82 16.56
C PRO A 298 7.63 29.21 17.79
N LEU A 299 6.64 28.40 18.17
CA LEU A 299 5.79 28.66 19.33
C LEU A 299 6.55 28.53 20.65
N ARG A 300 7.50 27.58 20.75
CA ARG A 300 8.38 27.47 21.91
C ARG A 300 9.25 28.72 22.11
N ARG A 301 9.74 29.33 21.02
CA ARG A 301 10.55 30.55 21.10
C ARG A 301 9.72 31.77 21.52
N LEU A 302 8.43 31.81 21.15
CA LEU A 302 7.51 32.87 21.53
C LEU A 302 7.05 32.76 22.99
N LEU A 303 6.86 31.54 23.49
CA LEU A 303 6.48 31.23 24.86
C LEU A 303 7.75 31.06 25.71
N LEU A 304 8.39 32.18 26.06
CA LEU A 304 9.54 32.23 26.99
C LEU A 304 9.25 31.39 28.25
N GLU A 305 10.13 30.44 28.56
CA GLU A 305 10.05 29.46 29.66
C GLU A 305 8.88 28.46 29.56
N SER A 306 8.92 27.59 28.56
CA SER A 306 7.92 26.53 28.40
C SER A 306 8.24 25.31 29.28
N ALA A 307 7.39 25.03 30.26
CA ALA A 307 7.38 23.77 31.01
C ALA A 307 7.37 22.55 30.05
N PRO A 308 7.88 21.36 30.45
CA PRO A 308 8.02 20.21 29.54
C PRO A 308 6.71 19.76 28.88
N TRP A 309 5.57 19.97 29.55
CA TRP A 309 4.24 19.67 29.02
C TRP A 309 3.75 20.66 27.95
N ALA A 310 4.36 21.86 27.86
CA ALA A 310 3.94 22.88 26.91
C ALA A 310 4.18 22.45 25.46
N ASN A 311 5.28 21.74 25.16
CA ASN A 311 5.52 21.20 23.82
C ASN A 311 4.42 20.22 23.39
N ALA A 312 3.99 19.35 24.31
CA ALA A 312 2.91 18.41 24.06
C ALA A 312 1.57 19.12 23.86
N ALA A 313 1.28 20.16 24.66
CA ALA A 313 0.08 20.98 24.53
C ALA A 313 0.06 21.76 23.20
N ILE A 314 1.18 22.37 22.80
CA ILE A 314 1.34 23.07 21.51
C ILE A 314 1.12 22.09 20.35
N PHE A 315 1.76 20.92 20.40
CA PHE A 315 1.58 19.89 19.38
C PHE A 315 0.11 19.46 19.28
N ALA A 316 -0.54 19.16 20.41
CA ALA A 316 -1.94 18.74 20.45
C ALA A 316 -2.88 19.85 19.92
N GLY A 317 -2.66 21.10 20.31
CA GLY A 317 -3.42 22.24 19.82
C GLY A 317 -3.29 22.44 18.30
N ASN A 318 -2.05 22.38 17.78
CA ASN A 318 -1.80 22.44 16.34
C ASN A 318 -2.46 21.28 15.60
N ALA A 319 -2.37 20.05 16.14
CA ALA A 319 -2.99 18.88 15.53
C ALA A 319 -4.51 19.03 15.42
N VAL A 320 -5.17 19.48 16.49
CA VAL A 320 -6.62 19.77 16.47
C VAL A 320 -6.95 20.83 15.44
N CYS A 321 -6.19 21.93 15.39
CA CYS A 321 -6.39 23.01 14.43
C CYS A 321 -6.27 22.50 12.98
N PHE A 322 -5.20 21.79 12.64
CA PHE A 322 -5.00 21.25 11.30
C PHE A 322 -6.01 20.14 10.93
N ILE A 323 -6.50 19.35 11.89
CA ILE A 323 -7.61 18.41 11.65
C ILE A 323 -8.88 19.17 11.26
N VAL A 324 -9.21 20.26 11.95
CA VAL A 324 -10.36 21.10 11.62
C VAL A 324 -10.20 21.73 10.24
N ILE A 325 -9.02 22.26 9.92
CA ILE A 325 -8.73 22.81 8.58
C ILE A 325 -8.87 21.73 7.51
N ALA A 326 -8.27 20.55 7.70
CA ALA A 326 -8.39 19.44 6.76
C ALA A 326 -9.86 19.01 6.55
N ARG A 327 -10.65 18.97 7.63
CA ARG A 327 -12.11 18.69 7.56
C ARG A 327 -12.86 19.73 6.74
N ILE A 328 -12.57 21.02 6.96
CA ILE A 328 -13.18 22.12 6.21
C ILE A 328 -12.77 22.03 4.73
N CYS A 329 -11.49 21.88 4.44
CA CYS A 329 -10.98 21.75 3.07
C CYS A 329 -11.62 20.57 2.34
N GLN A 330 -11.73 19.40 2.98
CA GLN A 330 -12.37 18.24 2.37
C GLN A 330 -13.84 18.48 2.05
N LYS A 331 -14.58 19.14 2.95
CA LYS A 331 -15.98 19.47 2.72
C LYS A 331 -16.16 20.51 1.62
N CYS A 332 -15.26 21.49 1.52
CA CYS A 332 -15.30 22.53 0.50
C CYS A 332 -14.83 22.04 -0.89
N CYS A 333 -13.89 21.10 -0.92
CA CYS A 333 -13.30 20.56 -2.14
C CYS A 333 -13.85 19.17 -2.52
N GLU A 334 -14.96 18.73 -1.91
CA GLU A 334 -15.57 17.45 -2.26
C GLU A 334 -15.99 17.50 -3.74
N PRO A 335 -15.42 16.64 -4.61
CA PRO A 335 -15.76 16.67 -6.02
C PRO A 335 -17.23 16.36 -6.16
N ARG A 336 -17.99 17.31 -6.70
CA ARG A 336 -19.40 17.06 -7.04
C ARG A 336 -19.41 16.02 -8.15
N ARG A 337 -20.05 14.89 -7.88
CA ARG A 337 -20.24 13.89 -8.92
C ARG A 337 -21.08 14.50 -10.03
N GLU A 338 -20.50 14.61 -11.21
CA GLU A 338 -21.22 15.03 -12.40
C GLU A 338 -22.25 13.95 -12.72
N VAL A 339 -23.53 14.32 -12.64
CA VAL A 339 -24.61 13.49 -13.14
C VAL A 339 -24.68 13.74 -14.63
N SER A 340 -24.41 12.71 -15.41
CA SER A 340 -24.54 12.78 -16.87
C SER A 340 -25.98 12.49 -17.27
N ASP A 341 -26.53 13.32 -18.16
CA ASP A 341 -27.86 13.13 -18.74
C ASP A 341 -27.87 12.08 -19.88
N ILE A 342 -26.71 11.52 -20.21
CA ILE A 342 -26.56 10.51 -21.25
C ILE A 342 -27.32 9.23 -20.84
N LEU A 343 -28.17 8.72 -21.73
CA LEU A 343 -28.93 7.51 -21.49
C LEU A 343 -27.99 6.31 -21.26
N TYR A 344 -28.36 5.45 -20.31
CA TYR A 344 -27.56 4.27 -19.97
C TYR A 344 -27.22 3.40 -21.20
N VAL A 345 -28.17 3.24 -22.12
CA VAL A 345 -28.00 2.42 -23.33
C VAL A 345 -26.88 2.95 -24.21
N GLU A 346 -26.75 4.28 -24.31
CA GLU A 346 -25.70 4.93 -25.09
C GLU A 346 -24.33 4.69 -24.45
N VAL A 347 -24.20 4.92 -23.13
CA VAL A 347 -22.95 4.65 -22.41
C VAL A 347 -22.56 3.17 -22.50
N ALA A 348 -23.54 2.27 -22.33
CA ALA A 348 -23.31 0.83 -22.39
C ALA A 348 -22.91 0.33 -23.79
N SER A 349 -23.19 1.10 -24.85
CA SER A 349 -22.76 0.80 -26.22
C SER A 349 -21.33 1.23 -26.51
N LEU A 350 -20.85 2.25 -25.80
CA LEU A 350 -19.49 2.80 -25.97
C LEU A 350 -18.47 2.09 -25.09
N MET A 351 -18.90 1.51 -23.97
CA MET A 351 -18.02 0.91 -22.98
C MET A 351 -18.03 -0.62 -23.07
N PRO A 352 -16.84 -1.27 -23.05
CA PRO A 352 -16.74 -2.74 -23.09
C PRO A 352 -17.29 -3.40 -21.82
N TYR A 353 -17.46 -2.63 -20.74
CA TYR A 353 -18.10 -3.04 -19.50
C TYR A 353 -19.32 -2.17 -19.19
N ASN A 354 -20.32 -2.78 -18.58
CA ASN A 354 -21.57 -2.14 -18.18
C ASN A 354 -22.06 -2.73 -16.85
N TYR A 355 -23.21 -2.27 -16.35
CA TYR A 355 -23.74 -2.75 -15.09
C TYR A 355 -23.98 -4.26 -15.10
N PHE A 356 -24.46 -4.84 -16.22
CA PHE A 356 -24.88 -6.24 -16.26
C PHE A 356 -23.71 -7.23 -16.34
N ASN A 357 -22.64 -6.91 -17.05
CA ASN A 357 -21.48 -7.81 -17.16
C ASN A 357 -20.51 -7.71 -15.98
N THR A 358 -20.43 -6.54 -15.32
CA THR A 358 -19.51 -6.32 -14.19
C THR A 358 -20.19 -6.24 -12.82
N ASN A 359 -21.51 -6.44 -12.75
CA ASN A 359 -22.20 -6.49 -11.46
C ASN A 359 -21.59 -7.59 -10.58
N PRO A 360 -21.21 -7.29 -9.33
CA PRO A 360 -20.65 -8.30 -8.45
C PRO A 360 -21.56 -9.51 -8.23
N VAL A 361 -22.87 -9.30 -8.17
CA VAL A 361 -23.85 -10.37 -8.03
C VAL A 361 -23.87 -11.26 -9.28
N HIS A 362 -23.87 -10.67 -10.48
CA HIS A 362 -23.91 -11.44 -11.73
C HIS A 362 -22.62 -12.22 -11.93
N VAL A 363 -21.46 -11.58 -11.74
CA VAL A 363 -20.14 -12.22 -11.85
C VAL A 363 -19.98 -13.34 -10.82
N LEU A 364 -20.31 -13.11 -9.54
CA LEU A 364 -20.21 -14.14 -8.51
C LEU A 364 -21.19 -15.29 -8.74
N ARG A 365 -22.38 -14.99 -9.28
CA ARG A 365 -23.34 -16.04 -9.64
C ARG A 365 -22.77 -16.94 -10.74
N THR A 366 -22.14 -16.38 -11.77
CA THR A 366 -21.47 -17.19 -12.81
C THR A 366 -20.33 -18.01 -12.22
N LEU A 367 -19.54 -17.41 -11.32
CA LEU A 367 -18.39 -18.08 -10.71
C LEU A 367 -18.77 -19.26 -9.81
N HIS A 368 -19.88 -19.14 -9.06
CA HIS A 368 -20.35 -20.19 -8.15
C HIS A 368 -21.39 -21.14 -8.76
N PHE A 369 -22.08 -20.71 -9.82
CA PHE A 369 -23.13 -21.47 -10.50
C PHE A 369 -22.97 -21.40 -12.02
N PRO A 370 -21.88 -21.98 -12.57
CA PRO A 370 -21.55 -21.84 -13.99
C PRO A 370 -22.62 -22.44 -14.92
N SER A 371 -23.40 -23.41 -14.45
CA SER A 371 -24.46 -24.06 -15.25
C SER A 371 -25.70 -23.19 -15.49
N ILE A 372 -25.86 -22.07 -14.80
CA ILE A 372 -27.10 -21.27 -14.81
C ILE A 372 -26.97 -20.02 -15.68
N VAL A 373 -25.76 -19.55 -15.96
CA VAL A 373 -25.52 -18.26 -16.62
C VAL A 373 -24.70 -18.48 -17.89
N VAL A 374 -25.37 -18.33 -19.04
CA VAL A 374 -24.76 -18.34 -20.38
C VAL A 374 -25.06 -16.96 -21.01
N PRO A 375 -24.05 -16.20 -21.45
CA PRO A 375 -22.61 -16.50 -21.45
C PRO A 375 -21.95 -16.29 -20.07
N PRO A 376 -20.76 -16.91 -19.83
CA PRO A 376 -20.04 -16.72 -18.58
C PRO A 376 -19.53 -15.27 -18.44
N LEU A 377 -19.81 -14.67 -17.29
CA LEU A 377 -19.29 -13.35 -16.90
C LEU A 377 -17.98 -13.49 -16.12
N TYR A 378 -17.00 -12.65 -16.45
CA TYR A 378 -15.69 -12.65 -15.82
C TYR A 378 -15.53 -11.46 -14.86
N PRO A 379 -14.76 -11.61 -13.77
CA PRO A 379 -14.32 -10.47 -12.97
C PRO A 379 -13.63 -9.42 -13.84
N PHE A 380 -13.99 -8.16 -13.63
CA PHE A 380 -13.32 -7.05 -14.31
C PHE A 380 -11.85 -7.00 -13.88
N VAL A 381 -10.95 -6.94 -14.87
CA VAL A 381 -9.51 -6.77 -14.68
C VAL A 381 -9.05 -5.64 -15.61
N PRO A 382 -8.43 -4.57 -15.08
CA PRO A 382 -7.81 -3.53 -15.90
C PRO A 382 -6.87 -4.08 -16.96
N GLY A 383 -6.99 -3.60 -18.20
CA GLY A 383 -6.23 -4.08 -19.36
C GLY A 383 -6.77 -5.36 -19.99
N LYS A 384 -7.83 -5.95 -19.41
CA LYS A 384 -8.54 -7.11 -19.95
C LYS A 384 -10.01 -6.81 -20.22
N GLU A 385 -10.29 -5.59 -20.63
CA GLU A 385 -11.64 -5.12 -20.96
C GLU A 385 -12.26 -5.96 -22.10
N TYR A 386 -11.44 -6.55 -22.96
CA TYR A 386 -11.87 -7.49 -24.00
C TYR A 386 -12.59 -8.74 -23.45
N LEU A 387 -12.37 -9.10 -22.19
CA LEU A 387 -13.09 -10.20 -21.51
C LEU A 387 -14.53 -9.82 -21.11
N GLN A 388 -14.89 -8.54 -21.18
CA GLN A 388 -16.18 -8.02 -20.73
C GLN A 388 -17.22 -7.90 -21.86
N GLY A 389 -16.91 -8.32 -23.08
CA GLY A 389 -17.83 -8.29 -24.24
C GLY A 389 -18.23 -9.67 -24.75
N GLY A 390 -19.41 -9.76 -25.41
CA GLY A 390 -19.93 -11.00 -25.98
C GLY A 390 -19.10 -11.58 -27.14
N GLN A 391 -18.42 -10.72 -27.92
CA GLN A 391 -17.69 -11.16 -29.12
C GLN A 391 -16.52 -12.14 -28.86
N PHE A 392 -15.93 -12.13 -27.65
CA PHE A 392 -14.87 -13.10 -27.29
C PHE A 392 -15.39 -14.31 -26.51
N ALA A 393 -16.58 -14.23 -25.88
CA ALA A 393 -17.21 -15.40 -25.28
C ALA A 393 -17.51 -16.47 -26.34
N ASP A 394 -17.94 -16.03 -27.54
CA ASP A 394 -18.19 -16.92 -28.69
C ASP A 394 -16.90 -17.57 -29.23
N TYR A 395 -15.75 -16.87 -29.15
CA TYR A 395 -14.47 -17.41 -29.60
C TYR A 395 -13.94 -18.48 -28.63
N ASP A 396 -14.05 -18.25 -27.32
CA ASP A 396 -13.55 -19.14 -26.27
C ASP A 396 -14.38 -20.44 -26.17
N ASP A 397 -15.69 -20.36 -26.39
CA ASP A 397 -16.54 -21.56 -26.48
C ASP A 397 -16.17 -22.41 -27.69
N SER A 398 -15.81 -21.79 -28.83
CA SER A 398 -15.35 -22.53 -30.01
C SER A 398 -13.99 -23.21 -29.79
N VAL A 399 -13.07 -22.58 -29.05
CA VAL A 399 -11.74 -23.15 -28.75
C VAL A 399 -11.85 -24.24 -27.69
N ARG A 400 -12.61 -24.03 -26.60
CA ARG A 400 -12.86 -25.08 -25.59
C ARG A 400 -13.64 -26.24 -26.15
N LEU A 401 -14.64 -25.99 -27.01
CA LEU A 401 -15.33 -27.05 -27.73
C LEU A 401 -14.32 -27.83 -28.59
N ARG A 402 -13.45 -27.15 -29.31
CA ARG A 402 -12.42 -27.79 -30.14
C ARG A 402 -11.40 -28.57 -29.32
N GLU A 403 -10.96 -28.07 -28.17
CA GLU A 403 -10.05 -28.77 -27.26
C GLU A 403 -10.74 -29.99 -26.62
N THR A 404 -11.99 -29.84 -26.20
CA THR A 404 -12.79 -30.95 -25.65
C THR A 404 -13.03 -32.02 -26.72
N LEU A 405 -13.36 -31.61 -27.95
CA LEU A 405 -13.48 -32.52 -29.10
C LEU A 405 -12.15 -33.17 -29.45
N MET A 406 -11.02 -32.46 -29.36
CA MET A 406 -9.69 -33.05 -29.55
C MET A 406 -9.32 -34.03 -28.44
N LEU A 407 -9.69 -33.76 -27.18
CA LEU A 407 -9.49 -34.70 -26.07
C LEU A 407 -10.36 -35.95 -26.23
N LEU A 408 -11.61 -35.78 -26.67
CA LEU A 408 -12.50 -36.89 -27.04
C LEU A 408 -11.98 -37.66 -28.26
N ALA A 409 -11.34 -37.00 -29.22
CA ALA A 409 -10.74 -37.68 -30.38
C ALA A 409 -9.44 -38.41 -30.03
N LYS A 410 -8.63 -37.89 -29.09
CA LYS A 410 -7.36 -38.49 -28.64
C LYS A 410 -7.56 -39.61 -27.61
N ALA A 411 -8.59 -39.49 -26.79
CA ALA A 411 -9.09 -40.54 -25.92
C ALA A 411 -10.53 -40.86 -26.36
N PRO A 412 -10.70 -41.54 -27.52
CA PRO A 412 -12.02 -42.04 -27.89
C PRO A 412 -12.51 -42.84 -26.70
N LEU A 413 -13.74 -42.58 -26.27
CA LEU A 413 -14.36 -43.14 -25.07
C LEU A 413 -14.29 -44.68 -25.13
N LYS A 414 -13.16 -45.26 -24.70
CA LYS A 414 -12.95 -46.70 -24.58
C LYS A 414 -13.85 -47.15 -23.45
N GLY A 415 -14.98 -47.74 -23.81
CA GLY A 415 -16.01 -48.21 -22.88
C GLY A 415 -17.43 -47.74 -23.19
N LEU A 416 -17.68 -46.93 -24.22
CA LEU A 416 -19.05 -46.57 -24.61
C LEU A 416 -19.75 -47.62 -25.49
N GLU A 417 -19.03 -48.63 -25.96
CA GLU A 417 -19.63 -49.80 -26.63
C GLU A 417 -20.39 -50.70 -25.62
N ASP A 418 -20.08 -50.62 -24.32
CA ASP A 418 -20.79 -51.33 -23.25
C ASP A 418 -21.94 -50.50 -22.64
N ALA A 419 -22.10 -49.23 -23.04
CA ALA A 419 -23.26 -48.43 -22.68
C ALA A 419 -24.41 -48.86 -23.60
N GLY A 420 -25.11 -49.91 -23.18
CA GLY A 420 -26.24 -50.52 -23.88
C GLY A 420 -27.20 -49.50 -24.50
N ASN A 421 -27.78 -49.90 -25.63
CA ASN A 421 -28.63 -49.08 -26.46
C ASN A 421 -29.67 -48.35 -25.58
N PRO A 422 -29.78 -47.01 -25.64
CA PRO A 422 -30.71 -46.26 -24.78
C PRO A 422 -32.19 -46.60 -25.00
N GLN A 423 -32.50 -47.43 -26.00
CA GLN A 423 -33.83 -48.01 -26.23
C GLN A 423 -34.16 -49.19 -25.29
N ASP A 424 -33.18 -49.75 -24.57
CA ASP A 424 -33.38 -50.87 -23.64
C ASP A 424 -33.75 -50.41 -22.21
N LEU A 425 -33.98 -49.10 -21.99
CA LEU A 425 -34.32 -48.48 -20.70
C LEU A 425 -35.74 -47.90 -20.64
N THR A 426 -36.71 -48.54 -21.30
CA THR A 426 -38.15 -48.27 -21.12
C THR A 426 -38.88 -49.45 -20.50
#